data_AF-A0A172Q9A2-F1
#
_entry.id   AF-A0A172Q9A2-F1
#
_cell.length_a   1.000
_cell.length_b   1.000
_cell.length_c   1.000
_cell.angle_alpha   90.00
_cell.angle_beta   90.00
_cell.angle_gamma   90.00
#
_symmetry.space_group_name_H-M   'P 1'
#
loop_
_entity.id
_entity.type
_entity.pdbx_description
1 polymer ?
#
loop_
_entity_poly.entity_id
_entity_poly.type
_entity_poly.pdbx_seq_one_letter_code
_entity_poly.pdbx_strand_id
1 'polypeptide(L)'
;MASGKISYDAGQHKALEAELKKIGDNFEDLITELGNLQSSVDDNLEGEAATSLSSEIASLLSKLETENTNWSTVSTNANNVEKLIKEADNKAKQTVEGSGG
;
A
#
# COMPACT_ATOMS: atom_id res chain seq x y z
N MET A 1 28.67 -15.94 -18.28
CA MET A 1 27.29 -16.22 -17.85
C MET A 1 27.06 -15.40 -16.59
N ALA A 2 26.13 -14.46 -16.60
CA ALA A 2 25.79 -13.70 -15.39
C ALA A 2 25.25 -14.71 -14.37
N SER A 3 26.03 -14.99 -13.31
CA SER A 3 25.57 -15.81 -12.20
C SER A 3 24.44 -15.04 -11.52
N GLY A 4 23.20 -15.34 -11.90
CA GLY A 4 21.97 -14.78 -11.34
C GLY A 4 21.81 -15.22 -9.89
N LYS A 5 22.67 -14.74 -9.01
CA LYS A 5 22.56 -14.93 -7.58
C LYS A 5 21.49 -13.97 -7.11
N ILE A 6 20.33 -14.51 -6.71
CA ILE A 6 19.35 -13.75 -5.94
C ILE A 6 20.10 -13.29 -4.69
N SER A 7 20.29 -11.98 -4.55
CA SER A 7 20.87 -11.37 -3.36
C SER A 7 19.81 -10.48 -2.77
N TYR A 8 19.29 -10.87 -1.60
CA TYR A 8 18.36 -10.02 -0.88
C TYR A 8 19.06 -8.70 -0.49
N ASP A 9 18.43 -7.58 -0.84
CA ASP A 9 18.86 -6.24 -0.46
C ASP A 9 17.88 -5.63 0.55
N ALA A 10 18.27 -5.67 1.83
CA ALA A 10 17.48 -5.15 2.93
C ALA A 10 17.24 -3.64 2.82
N GLY A 11 18.19 -2.89 2.24
CA GLY A 11 18.07 -1.44 2.08
C GLY A 11 17.00 -1.07 1.07
N GLN A 12 17.01 -1.72 -0.09
CA GLN A 12 15.99 -1.51 -1.13
C GLN A 12 14.60 -1.91 -0.65
N HIS A 13 14.48 -3.02 0.08
CA HIS A 13 13.19 -3.44 0.62
C HIS A 13 12.65 -2.50 1.69
N LYS A 14 13.51 -2.01 2.60
CA LYS A 14 13.11 -1.01 3.58
C LYS A 14 12.67 0.31 2.93
N ALA A 15 13.32 0.72 1.85
CA ALA A 15 12.90 1.89 1.09
C ALA A 15 11.53 1.67 0.43
N LEU A 16 11.29 0.49 -0.16
CA LEU A 16 9.99 0.14 -0.72
C LEU A 16 8.89 0.12 0.36
N GLU A 17 9.14 -0.50 1.52
CA GLU A 17 8.19 -0.52 2.65
C GLU A 17 7.85 0.89 3.13
N ALA A 18 8.83 1.79 3.19
CA ALA A 18 8.60 3.18 3.58
C ALA A 18 7.70 3.92 2.58
N GLU A 19 7.91 3.73 1.27
CA GLU A 19 7.05 4.32 0.23
C GLU A 19 5.64 3.71 0.25
N LEU A 20 5.53 2.40 0.44
CA LEU A 20 4.25 1.71 0.57
C LEU A 20 3.44 2.24 1.75
N LYS A 21 4.10 2.41 2.91
CA LYS A 21 3.48 2.98 4.09
C LYS A 21 3.04 4.43 3.84
N LYS A 22 3.91 5.26 3.28
CA LYS A 22 3.61 6.67 3.01
C LYS A 22 2.38 6.84 2.12
N ILE A 23 2.22 6.00 1.10
CA ILE A 23 1.03 6.05 0.24
C ILE A 23 -0.22 5.61 1.01
N GLY A 24 -0.11 4.60 1.87
CA GLY A 24 -1.21 4.18 2.75
C GLY A 24 -1.65 5.29 3.70
N ASP A 25 -0.69 5.94 4.37
CA ASP A 25 -0.95 7.07 5.26
C ASP A 25 -1.64 8.23 4.51
N ASN A 26 -1.20 8.54 3.28
CA ASN A 26 -1.82 9.57 2.45
C ASN A 26 -3.29 9.25 2.08
N PHE A 27 -3.65 7.97 1.90
CA PHE A 27 -5.05 7.58 1.70
C PHE A 27 -5.87 7.84 2.95
N GLU A 28 -5.36 7.49 4.14
CA GLU A 28 -6.04 7.71 5.42
C GLU A 28 -6.27 9.20 5.70
N ASP A 29 -5.27 10.04 5.42
CA ASP A 29 -5.37 11.49 5.53
C ASP A 29 -6.44 12.05 4.60
N LEU A 30 -6.44 11.66 3.31
CA LEU A 30 -7.41 12.15 2.34
C LEU A 30 -8.84 11.70 2.66
N ILE A 31 -9.03 10.45 3.12
CA ILE A 31 -10.33 9.94 3.59
C ILE A 31 -10.81 10.79 4.77
N THR A 32 -9.93 11.11 5.71
CA THR A 32 -10.27 11.95 6.87
C THR A 32 -10.69 13.35 6.44
N GLU A 33 -9.92 14.00 5.55
CA GLU A 33 -10.22 15.34 5.06
C GLU A 33 -11.56 15.40 4.31
N LEU A 34 -11.83 14.43 3.44
CA LEU A 34 -13.10 14.37 2.71
C LEU A 34 -14.29 14.03 3.62
N GLY A 35 -14.11 13.20 4.64
CA GLY A 35 -15.13 12.94 5.65
C GLY A 35 -15.50 14.19 6.43
N ASN A 36 -14.50 14.99 6.81
CA ASN A 36 -14.70 16.29 7.46
C ASN A 36 -15.40 17.28 6.51
N LEU A 37 -15.03 17.31 5.24
CA LEU A 37 -15.70 18.15 4.24
C LEU A 37 -17.16 17.76 4.07
N GLN A 38 -17.46 16.47 3.99
CA GLN A 38 -18.84 15.96 3.90
C GLN A 38 -19.66 16.44 5.09
N SER A 39 -19.13 16.25 6.30
CA SER A 39 -19.80 16.69 7.54
C SER A 39 -20.02 18.20 7.53
N SER A 40 -19.03 18.98 7.08
CA SER A 40 -19.17 20.43 6.96
C SER A 40 -20.25 20.84 5.95
N VAL A 41 -20.40 20.12 4.84
CA VAL A 41 -21.47 20.36 3.85
C VAL A 41 -22.82 20.04 4.48
N ASP A 42 -22.95 18.88 5.11
CA ASP A 42 -24.20 18.41 5.72
C ASP A 42 -24.66 19.32 6.88
N ASP A 43 -23.72 19.89 7.66
CA ASP A 43 -24.03 20.72 8.82
C ASP A 43 -24.33 22.19 8.47
N ASN A 44 -23.81 22.71 7.35
CA ASN A 44 -23.83 24.15 7.05
C ASN A 44 -24.57 24.54 5.78
N LEU A 45 -24.87 23.58 4.90
CA LEU A 45 -25.53 23.84 3.62
C LEU A 45 -26.87 23.10 3.56
N GLU A 46 -27.85 23.73 2.92
CA GLU A 46 -29.19 23.17 2.76
C GLU A 46 -29.64 23.24 1.30
N GLY A 47 -30.64 22.43 0.96
CA GLY A 47 -31.25 22.39 -0.37
C GLY A 47 -30.62 21.37 -1.31
N GLU A 48 -31.21 21.23 -2.50
CA GLU A 48 -30.87 20.16 -3.44
C GLU A 48 -29.40 20.16 -3.87
N ALA A 49 -28.79 21.34 -4.03
CA ALA A 49 -27.38 21.46 -4.38
C ALA A 49 -26.44 20.93 -3.27
N ALA A 50 -26.78 21.15 -2.00
CA ALA A 50 -26.02 20.62 -0.86
C ALA A 50 -26.12 19.10 -0.81
N THR A 51 -27.33 18.55 -0.99
CA THR A 51 -27.55 17.10 -1.06
C THR A 51 -26.78 16.45 -2.21
N SER A 52 -26.75 17.08 -3.39
CA SER A 52 -25.96 16.60 -4.52
C SER A 52 -24.47 16.60 -4.23
N LEU A 53 -23.95 17.70 -3.65
CA LEU A 53 -22.54 17.79 -3.25
C LEU A 53 -22.16 16.73 -2.22
N SER A 54 -22.95 16.56 -1.16
CA SER A 54 -22.73 15.53 -0.15
C SER A 54 -22.74 14.12 -0.75
N SER A 55 -23.67 13.84 -1.67
CA SER A 55 -23.73 12.55 -2.38
C SER A 55 -22.50 12.29 -3.25
N GLU A 56 -21.99 13.32 -3.93
CA GLU A 56 -20.75 13.21 -4.71
C GLU A 56 -19.54 12.96 -3.81
N ILE A 57 -19.42 13.67 -2.68
CA ILE A 57 -18.35 13.46 -1.69
C ILE A 57 -18.43 12.03 -1.14
N ALA A 58 -19.61 11.54 -0.75
CA ALA A 58 -19.80 10.17 -0.29
C ALA A 58 -19.37 9.13 -1.34
N SER A 59 -19.68 9.38 -2.63
CA SER A 59 -19.23 8.51 -3.71
C SER A 59 -17.71 8.49 -3.86
N LEU A 60 -17.05 9.63 -3.71
CA LEU A 60 -15.59 9.73 -3.73
C LEU A 60 -14.94 9.04 -2.53
N LEU A 61 -15.50 9.21 -1.33
CA LEU A 61 -15.05 8.52 -0.11
C LEU A 61 -15.08 7.00 -0.30
N SER A 62 -16.19 6.46 -0.79
CA SER A 62 -16.32 5.02 -1.02
C SER A 62 -15.30 4.48 -2.03
N LYS A 63 -14.98 5.27 -3.07
CA LYS A 63 -13.91 4.91 -4.03
C LYS A 63 -12.55 4.91 -3.36
N LEU A 64 -12.24 5.93 -2.55
CA LEU A 64 -10.96 6.02 -1.83
C LEU A 64 -10.79 4.90 -0.81
N GLU A 65 -11.84 4.52 -0.07
CA GLU A 65 -11.80 3.37 0.84
C GLU A 65 -11.49 2.06 0.09
N THR A 66 -12.08 1.89 -1.10
CA THR A 66 -11.79 0.75 -1.98
C THR A 66 -10.35 0.77 -2.46
N GLU A 67 -9.85 1.94 -2.89
CA GLU A 67 -8.46 2.12 -3.30
C GLU A 67 -7.48 1.84 -2.15
N ASN A 68 -7.78 2.31 -0.94
CA ASN A 68 -6.96 2.04 0.25
C ASN A 68 -6.93 0.54 0.62
N THR A 69 -8.06 -0.15 0.47
CA THR A 69 -8.14 -1.60 0.64
C THR A 69 -7.29 -2.35 -0.39
N ASN A 70 -7.37 -1.92 -1.66
CA ASN A 70 -6.54 -2.47 -2.72
C ASN A 70 -5.05 -2.18 -2.46
N TRP A 71 -4.73 -1.00 -1.94
CA TRP A 71 -3.37 -0.62 -1.57
C TRP A 71 -2.80 -1.50 -0.44
N SER A 72 -3.61 -1.79 0.58
CA SER A 72 -3.25 -2.73 1.65
C SER A 72 -2.91 -4.12 1.11
N THR A 73 -3.61 -4.56 0.04
CA THR A 73 -3.30 -5.81 -0.67
C THR A 73 -1.94 -5.73 -1.38
N VAL A 74 -1.65 -4.61 -2.06
CA VAL A 74 -0.35 -4.36 -2.70
C VAL A 74 0.78 -4.41 -1.68
N SER A 75 0.63 -3.72 -0.54
CA SER A 75 1.62 -3.72 0.53
C SER A 75 1.85 -5.12 1.11
N THR A 76 0.78 -5.89 1.30
CA THR A 76 0.87 -7.28 1.77
C THR A 76 1.62 -8.16 0.77
N ASN A 77 1.33 -8.00 -0.52
CA ASN A 77 2.00 -8.75 -1.57
C ASN A 77 3.49 -8.42 -1.66
N ALA A 78 3.88 -7.14 -1.51
CA ALA A 78 5.28 -6.74 -1.46
C ALA A 78 6.03 -7.43 -0.30
N ASN A 79 5.43 -7.48 0.89
CA ASN A 79 6.00 -8.18 2.05
C ASN A 79 6.09 -9.70 1.83
N ASN A 80 5.16 -10.30 1.08
CA ASN A 80 5.25 -11.71 0.72
C ASN A 80 6.36 -11.97 -0.30
N VAL A 81 6.54 -11.09 -1.28
CA VAL A 81 7.67 -11.15 -2.22
C VAL A 81 9.00 -11.06 -1.49
N GLU A 82 9.12 -10.18 -0.48
CA GLU A 82 10.32 -10.12 0.37
C GLU A 82 10.66 -11.49 0.99
N LYS A 83 9.67 -12.12 1.62
CA LYS A 83 9.86 -13.42 2.28
C LYS A 83 10.34 -14.47 1.28
N LEU A 84 9.74 -14.52 0.09
CA LEU A 84 10.12 -15.45 -0.97
C LEU A 84 11.57 -15.19 -1.45
N ILE A 85 11.98 -13.93 -1.58
CA ILE A 85 13.35 -13.57 -1.96
C ILE A 85 14.34 -14.00 -0.86
N LYS A 86 14.04 -13.74 0.41
CA LYS A 86 14.87 -14.17 1.57
C LYS A 86 15.02 -15.69 1.60
N GLU A 87 13.94 -16.42 1.40
CA GLU A 87 13.96 -17.89 1.36
C GLU A 87 14.78 -18.43 0.19
N ALA A 88 14.64 -17.84 -1.00
CA ALA A 88 15.39 -18.23 -2.18
C ALA A 88 16.90 -17.97 -2.02
N ASP A 89 17.28 -16.81 -1.48
CA ASP A 89 18.69 -16.47 -1.19
C ASP A 89 19.29 -17.44 -0.16
N ASN A 90 18.55 -17.78 0.90
CA ASN A 90 19.00 -18.75 1.90
C ASN A 90 19.20 -20.16 1.32
N LYS A 91 18.24 -20.65 0.51
CA LYS A 91 18.36 -21.96 -0.17
C LYS A 91 19.55 -22.01 -1.13
N ALA A 92 19.78 -20.92 -1.86
CA ALA A 92 20.93 -20.82 -2.78
C ALA A 92 22.27 -20.90 -2.03
N LYS A 93 22.40 -20.24 -0.87
CA LYS A 93 23.61 -20.33 -0.03
C LYS A 93 23.89 -21.75 0.45
N GLN A 94 22.87 -22.44 0.97
CA GLN A 94 23.01 -23.82 1.45
C GLN A 94 23.42 -24.81 0.36
N THR A 95 22.93 -24.64 -0.86
CA THR A 95 23.25 -25.53 -1.99
C THR A 95 24.71 -25.38 -2.42
N VAL A 96 25.23 -24.15 -2.39
CA VAL A 96 26.64 -23.86 -2.70
C VAL A 96 27.58 -24.42 -1.62
N GLU A 97 27.20 -24.32 -0.35
CA GLU A 97 28.00 -24.83 0.78
C GLU A 97 28.00 -26.37 0.86
N GLY A 98 26.89 -27.03 0.53
CA GLY A 98 26.77 -28.49 0.53
C GLY A 98 27.41 -29.21 -0.66
N SER A 99 27.78 -28.49 -1.73
CA SER A 99 28.40 -29.05 -2.94
C SER A 99 29.93 -28.98 -2.94
N GLY A 100 30.54 -28.49 -1.85
CA GLY A 100 31.99 -28.30 -1.70
C GLY A 100 32.68 -29.27 -0.74
N GLY A 101 32.01 -30.35 -0.31
CA GLY A 101 32.54 -31.38 0.59
C GLY A 101 32.81 -32.71 -0.10
#